data_AF-C9LJL1-F1
#
_entry.id   AF-C9LJL1-F1
#
_cell.length_a   1.000
_cell.length_b   1.000
_cell.length_c   1.000
_cell.angle_alpha   90.00
_cell.angle_beta   90.00
_cell.angle_gamma   90.00
#
_symmetry.space_group_name_H-M   'P 1'
#
loop_
_entity.id
_entity.type
_entity.pdbx_description
1 polymer ?
#
loop_
_entity_poly.entity_id
_entity_poly.type
_entity_poly.pdbx_seq_one_letter_code
_entity_poly.pdbx_strand_id
1 'polypeptide(L)'
;MKKILSILALFACGVFAAQAQVDKTLQFVDKEGKVVENGAELTLTEVEAPWGDDQIVLPLSVKNTKNAKAGVRLIFNIMQIDNGAIQVCFPSECTSNSEAKEYITKPGTMDAGEVKEMATEWLPTAKGKCVATFQLQYYEPTAGGEPTYMNGPKIKVTFDYNPTSVTNVKVGNVLMDVYDTAGKMVLTNAKKSDVIGLTRGVYICKTKVNGKPGKVEKILVR
;
A
#
# COMPACT_ATOMS: atom_id res chain seq x y z
N MET A 1 11.00 0.84 -25.54
CA MET A 1 10.37 1.70 -24.51
C MET A 1 8.86 1.68 -24.70
N LYS A 2 8.14 0.84 -23.95
CA LYS A 2 6.67 0.95 -23.84
C LYS A 2 6.41 1.50 -22.44
N LYS A 3 6.16 2.81 -22.36
CA LYS A 3 5.67 3.45 -21.15
C LYS A 3 4.23 2.97 -20.97
N ILE A 4 4.02 1.91 -20.18
CA ILE A 4 2.69 1.62 -19.66
C ILE A 4 2.48 2.68 -18.58
N LEU A 5 1.92 3.80 -19.01
CA LEU A 5 1.31 4.76 -18.11
C LEU A 5 0.15 4.02 -17.46
N SER A 6 0.35 3.48 -16.25
CA SER A 6 -0.75 3.13 -15.36
C SER A 6 -1.53 4.40 -15.10
N ILE A 7 -2.61 4.58 -15.86
CA ILE A 7 -3.58 5.66 -15.70
C ILE A 7 -4.40 5.28 -14.48
N LEU A 8 -3.87 5.69 -13.35
CA LEU A 8 -4.50 5.62 -12.05
C LEU A 8 -5.75 6.52 -12.07
N ALA A 9 -6.92 5.95 -12.36
CA ALA A 9 -8.17 6.67 -12.30
C ALA A 9 -8.62 6.82 -10.83
N LEU A 10 -8.05 7.78 -10.09
CA LEU A 10 -8.64 8.26 -8.85
C LEU A 10 -9.96 8.97 -9.17
N PHE A 11 -11.07 8.24 -9.15
CA PHE A 11 -12.39 8.87 -9.09
C PHE A 11 -12.67 9.28 -7.64
N ALA A 12 -12.50 10.57 -7.34
CA ALA A 12 -12.96 11.16 -6.09
C ALA A 12 -14.48 11.35 -6.15
N CYS A 13 -15.23 10.37 -5.67
CA CYS A 13 -16.70 10.41 -5.64
C CYS A 13 -17.18 10.69 -4.22
N GLY A 14 -17.52 11.94 -3.92
CA GLY A 14 -18.24 12.31 -2.69
C GLY A 14 -17.34 12.65 -1.49
N VAL A 15 -17.92 13.46 -0.60
CA VAL A 15 -17.39 13.79 0.73
C VAL A 15 -18.40 13.28 1.76
N PHE A 16 -18.02 12.32 2.61
CA PHE A 16 -18.86 11.95 3.74
C PHE A 16 -18.89 13.11 4.76
N ALA A 17 -20.10 13.55 5.10
CA ALA A 17 -20.37 14.72 5.93
C ALA A 17 -19.90 14.54 7.38
N ALA A 18 -18.69 15.02 7.69
CA ALA A 18 -18.26 15.50 9.01
C ALA A 18 -16.86 16.14 8.88
N GLN A 19 -16.76 17.35 8.33
CA GLN A 19 -15.49 18.09 8.32
C GLN A 19 -15.29 18.81 9.66
N ALA A 20 -14.96 18.05 10.71
CA ALA A 20 -14.28 18.64 11.85
C ALA A 20 -12.91 19.17 11.39
N GLN A 21 -12.46 20.29 11.98
CA GLN A 21 -11.09 20.76 11.78
C GLN A 21 -10.13 19.68 12.29
N VAL A 22 -9.54 18.92 11.36
CA VAL A 22 -8.51 17.91 11.67
C VAL A 22 -7.13 18.57 11.62
N ASP A 23 -6.20 17.98 12.35
CA ASP A 23 -4.83 18.44 12.34
C ASP A 23 -4.16 18.20 10.97
N LYS A 24 -3.33 19.16 10.54
CA LYS A 24 -2.67 19.15 9.23
C LYS A 24 -1.16 18.83 9.31
N THR A 25 -0.66 18.39 10.46
CA THR A 25 0.72 17.91 10.67
C THR A 25 1.04 16.77 9.73
N LEU A 26 0.05 15.90 9.46
CA LEU A 26 0.18 14.82 8.50
C LEU A 26 -0.80 15.02 7.36
N GLN A 27 -0.38 14.67 6.15
CA GLN A 27 -1.20 14.72 4.94
C GLN A 27 -1.07 13.40 4.17
N PHE A 28 -2.18 12.93 3.60
CA PHE A 28 -2.12 11.99 2.50
C PHE A 28 -1.72 12.74 1.23
N VAL A 29 -0.79 12.18 0.46
CA VAL A 29 -0.38 12.73 -0.83
C VAL A 29 -0.35 11.63 -1.89
N ASP A 30 -0.73 11.97 -3.12
CA ASP A 30 -0.58 11.07 -4.27
C ASP A 30 0.86 11.02 -4.79
N LYS A 31 1.09 10.28 -5.87
CA LYS A 31 2.41 10.08 -6.47
C LYS A 31 3.01 11.38 -7.06
N GLU A 32 2.18 12.38 -7.37
CA GLU A 32 2.60 13.71 -7.79
C GLU A 32 2.88 14.65 -6.59
N GLY A 33 2.63 14.18 -5.37
CA GLY A 33 2.77 14.96 -4.14
C GLY A 33 1.59 15.90 -3.87
N LYS A 34 0.47 15.76 -4.59
CA LYS A 34 -0.74 16.54 -4.37
C LYS A 34 -1.50 15.97 -3.18
N VAL A 35 -2.02 16.87 -2.35
CA VAL A 35 -2.76 16.52 -1.13
C VAL A 35 -4.09 15.84 -1.47
N VAL A 36 -4.36 14.72 -0.78
CA VAL A 36 -5.67 14.08 -0.73
C VAL A 36 -6.40 14.62 0.50
N GLU A 37 -7.52 15.30 0.25
CA GLU A 37 -8.24 16.04 1.28
C GLU A 37 -8.90 15.13 2.33
N ASN A 38 -9.07 15.68 3.54
CA ASN A 38 -9.81 15.00 4.60
C ASN A 38 -11.26 14.72 4.16
N GLY A 39 -11.73 13.50 4.38
CA GLY A 39 -13.05 13.03 3.97
C GLY A 39 -13.12 12.54 2.52
N ALA A 40 -12.00 12.49 1.79
CA ALA A 40 -11.98 11.97 0.43
C ALA A 40 -12.41 10.49 0.36
N GLU A 41 -13.18 10.18 -0.67
CA GLU A 41 -13.58 8.83 -1.03
C GLU A 41 -12.91 8.39 -2.33
N LEU A 42 -12.21 7.27 -2.27
CA LEU A 42 -11.47 6.71 -3.39
C LEU A 42 -12.08 5.37 -3.80
N THR A 43 -12.19 5.12 -5.10
CA THR A 43 -12.48 3.80 -5.66
C THR A 43 -11.30 3.34 -6.49
N LEU A 44 -10.77 2.14 -6.20
CA LEU A 44 -9.60 1.55 -6.82
C LEU A 44 -10.00 0.24 -7.51
N THR A 45 -9.73 0.14 -8.80
CA THR A 45 -10.10 -1.01 -9.64
C THR A 45 -8.91 -1.59 -10.41
N GLU A 46 -7.75 -0.93 -10.39
CA GLU A 46 -6.56 -1.37 -11.13
C GLU A 46 -5.96 -2.59 -10.43
N VAL A 47 -5.89 -3.70 -11.17
CA VAL A 47 -5.33 -4.96 -10.69
C VAL A 47 -3.89 -5.07 -11.16
N GLU A 48 -2.98 -5.25 -10.22
CA GLU A 48 -1.58 -5.57 -10.47
C GLU A 48 -1.31 -7.02 -10.05
N ALA A 49 -0.32 -7.68 -10.66
CA ALA A 49 0.11 -9.02 -10.26
C ALA A 49 1.63 -9.18 -10.32
N PRO A 50 2.42 -8.34 -9.60
CA PRO A 50 3.89 -8.31 -9.71
C PRO A 50 4.55 -9.62 -9.27
N TRP A 51 3.82 -10.48 -8.55
CA TRP A 51 4.28 -11.76 -8.02
C TRP A 51 3.42 -12.93 -8.46
N GLY A 52 2.53 -12.74 -9.44
CA GLY A 52 1.56 -13.73 -9.88
C GLY A 52 0.27 -13.82 -9.06
N ASP A 53 0.19 -13.13 -7.92
CA ASP A 53 -1.05 -12.92 -7.16
C ASP A 53 -1.62 -11.54 -7.45
N ASP A 54 -2.93 -11.47 -7.67
CA ASP A 54 -3.66 -10.23 -7.90
C ASP A 54 -3.68 -9.36 -6.64
N GLN A 55 -3.46 -8.07 -6.82
CA GLN A 55 -3.55 -7.05 -5.79
C GLN A 55 -4.19 -5.77 -6.34
N ILE A 56 -4.86 -5.02 -5.48
CA ILE A 56 -5.27 -3.63 -5.74
C ILE A 56 -4.55 -2.75 -4.73
N VAL A 57 -3.66 -1.88 -5.23
CA VAL A 57 -2.78 -1.04 -4.41
C VAL A 57 -3.43 0.31 -4.15
N LEU A 58 -3.32 0.82 -2.92
CA LEU A 58 -3.60 2.20 -2.54
C LEU A 58 -2.34 3.05 -2.77
N PRO A 59 -2.30 3.92 -3.79
CA PRO A 59 -1.08 4.57 -4.25
C PRO A 59 -0.86 5.91 -3.52
N LEU A 60 -0.92 5.89 -2.19
CA LEU A 60 -0.75 7.09 -1.37
C LEU A 60 0.51 7.01 -0.51
N SER A 61 1.07 8.19 -0.25
CA SER A 61 2.10 8.40 0.76
C SER A 61 1.56 9.30 1.87
N VAL A 62 2.25 9.30 3.00
CA VAL A 62 2.04 10.25 4.08
C VAL A 62 3.18 11.26 4.07
N LYS A 63 2.83 12.54 4.22
CA LYS A 63 3.79 13.64 4.37
C LYS A 63 3.72 14.23 5.77
N ASN A 64 4.86 14.37 6.43
CA ASN A 64 4.99 15.23 7.62
C ASN A 64 5.18 16.68 7.15
N THR A 65 4.24 17.55 7.49
CA THR A 65 4.25 18.97 7.07
C THR A 65 5.03 19.86 8.03
N LYS A 66 5.44 19.34 9.20
CA LYS A 66 6.23 20.10 10.17
C LYS A 66 7.69 20.22 9.73
N ASN A 67 8.30 21.30 10.20
CA ASN A 67 9.75 21.49 10.21
C ASN A 67 10.43 20.75 11.39
N ALA A 68 9.81 19.69 11.89
CA ALA A 68 10.28 18.89 13.02
C ALA A 68 9.84 17.43 12.86
N LYS A 69 10.55 16.53 13.55
CA LYS A 69 10.17 15.11 13.65
C LYS A 69 8.79 14.97 14.31
N ALA A 70 7.96 14.09 13.78
CA ALA A 70 6.64 13.78 14.31
C ALA A 70 6.50 12.28 14.59
N GLY A 71 5.81 11.94 15.67
CA GLY A 71 5.30 10.59 15.90
C GLY A 71 4.05 10.36 15.06
N VAL A 72 3.92 9.18 14.46
CA VAL A 72 2.81 8.85 13.55
C VAL A 72 2.34 7.42 13.76
N ARG A 73 1.03 7.21 13.58
CA ARG A 73 0.41 5.89 13.36
C ARG A 73 -0.81 6.02 12.47
N LEU A 74 -1.35 4.88 12.03
CA LEU A 74 -2.55 4.80 11.23
C LEU A 74 -3.63 4.01 11.97
N ILE A 75 -4.82 4.57 12.07
CA ILE A 75 -6.04 3.83 12.41
C ILE A 75 -6.70 3.45 11.10
N PHE A 76 -7.06 2.19 10.92
CA PHE A 76 -7.87 1.78 9.79
C PHE A 76 -9.01 0.88 10.22
N ASN A 77 -10.19 1.12 9.65
CA ASN A 77 -11.39 0.35 9.92
C ASN A 77 -11.83 -0.35 8.64
N ILE A 78 -11.75 -1.68 8.62
CA ILE A 78 -12.28 -2.51 7.55
C ILE A 78 -13.79 -2.58 7.77
N MET A 79 -14.54 -1.89 6.92
CA MET A 79 -16.00 -1.88 6.96
C MET A 79 -16.60 -3.12 6.28
N GLN A 80 -15.91 -3.61 5.24
CA GLN A 80 -16.30 -4.77 4.46
C GLN A 80 -15.04 -5.39 3.86
N ILE A 81 -14.95 -6.71 3.86
CA ILE A 81 -13.96 -7.46 3.08
C ILE A 81 -14.59 -8.78 2.64
N ASP A 82 -14.88 -8.91 1.35
CA ASP A 82 -15.60 -10.09 0.84
C ASP A 82 -14.72 -11.34 0.84
N ASN A 83 -13.40 -11.16 0.64
CA ASN A 83 -12.41 -12.23 0.59
C ASN A 83 -10.98 -11.67 0.71
N GLY A 84 -10.01 -12.56 0.85
CA GLY A 84 -8.60 -12.19 0.93
C GLY A 84 -8.23 -11.44 2.21
N ALA A 85 -7.21 -10.59 2.13
CA ALA A 85 -6.76 -9.77 3.25
C ALA A 85 -6.26 -8.42 2.75
N ILE A 86 -6.40 -7.39 3.58
CA ILE A 86 -5.75 -6.10 3.36
C ILE A 86 -4.40 -6.09 4.09
N GLN A 87 -3.34 -5.78 3.35
CA GLN A 87 -2.00 -5.57 3.88
C GLN A 87 -1.76 -4.07 4.04
N VAL A 88 -1.28 -3.66 5.20
CA VAL A 88 -0.96 -2.27 5.54
C VAL A 88 0.43 -2.23 6.16
N CYS A 89 1.37 -1.57 5.48
CA CYS A 89 2.77 -1.38 5.88
C CYS A 89 3.05 0.10 6.11
N PHE A 90 2.74 0.60 7.30
CA PHE A 90 3.00 1.99 7.69
C PHE A 90 2.83 2.19 9.20
N PRO A 91 3.65 3.03 9.86
CA PRO A 91 4.88 3.69 9.38
C PRO A 91 6.14 2.81 9.47
N SER A 92 6.04 1.60 10.02
CA SER A 92 7.19 0.73 10.31
C SER A 92 6.94 -0.73 9.90
N GLU A 93 5.99 -1.38 10.57
CA GLU A 93 5.67 -2.80 10.36
C GLU A 93 4.46 -3.00 9.45
N CYS A 94 4.42 -4.17 8.81
CA CYS A 94 3.29 -4.62 8.02
C CYS A 94 2.31 -5.42 8.87
N THR A 95 1.01 -5.23 8.62
CA THR A 95 -0.06 -6.07 9.17
C THR A 95 -0.93 -6.57 8.03
N SER A 96 -1.46 -7.79 8.14
CA SER A 96 -2.39 -8.37 7.17
C SER A 96 -3.66 -8.78 7.89
N ASN A 97 -4.80 -8.28 7.43
CA ASN A 97 -6.06 -8.35 8.17
C ASN A 97 -7.23 -8.73 7.25
N SER A 98 -8.08 -9.63 7.71
CA SER A 98 -9.19 -10.20 6.94
C SER A 98 -10.55 -10.11 7.64
N GLU A 99 -10.65 -9.37 8.76
CA GLU A 99 -11.90 -9.22 9.51
C GLU A 99 -12.39 -7.77 9.45
N ALA A 100 -13.70 -7.59 9.36
CA ALA A 100 -14.32 -6.27 9.39
C ALA A 100 -14.31 -5.68 10.81
N LYS A 101 -13.26 -4.92 11.13
CA LYS A 101 -13.10 -4.19 12.40
C LYS A 101 -12.06 -3.07 12.28
N GLU A 102 -11.89 -2.33 13.37
CA GLU A 102 -10.83 -1.35 13.53
C GLU A 102 -9.51 -2.00 13.94
N TYR A 103 -8.43 -1.48 13.38
CA TYR A 103 -7.05 -1.83 13.64
C TYR A 103 -6.22 -0.56 13.80
N ILE A 104 -5.12 -0.67 14.53
CA ILE A 104 -4.16 0.41 14.75
C ILE A 104 -2.78 -0.14 14.39
N THR A 105 -2.05 0.57 13.54
CA THR A 105 -0.68 0.17 13.21
C THR A 105 0.28 0.48 14.35
N LYS A 106 1.39 -0.27 14.43
CA LYS A 106 2.47 0.05 15.37
C LYS A 106 2.99 1.47 15.09
N PRO A 107 3.07 2.36 16.09
CA PRO A 107 3.54 3.72 15.87
C PRO A 107 5.00 3.74 15.40
N GLY A 108 5.36 4.84 14.76
CA GLY A 108 6.72 5.13 14.32
C GLY A 108 6.96 6.63 14.25
N THR A 109 8.05 7.04 13.63
CA THR A 109 8.37 8.47 13.45
C THR A 109 8.58 8.80 11.99
N MET A 110 8.35 10.07 11.68
CA MET A 110 8.70 10.69 10.41
C MET A 110 9.53 11.94 10.65
N ASP A 111 10.60 12.12 9.89
CA ASP A 111 11.44 13.33 9.95
C ASP A 111 10.71 14.55 9.38
N ALA A 112 11.27 15.73 9.62
CA ALA A 112 10.74 16.99 9.11
C ALA A 112 10.60 16.94 7.58
N GLY A 113 9.41 17.25 7.05
CA GLY A 113 9.17 17.24 5.60
C GLY A 113 9.18 15.85 4.94
N GLU A 114 9.40 14.76 5.68
CA GLU A 114 9.50 13.42 5.11
C GLU A 114 8.20 13.02 4.40
N VAL A 115 8.35 12.39 3.23
CA VAL A 115 7.27 11.69 2.52
C VAL A 115 7.57 10.20 2.59
N LYS A 116 6.68 9.44 3.23
CA LYS A 116 6.81 8.01 3.42
C LYS A 116 5.64 7.29 2.78
N GLU A 117 5.94 6.30 1.95
CA GLU A 117 4.93 5.48 1.29
C GLU A 117 4.04 4.78 2.31
N MET A 118 2.72 4.86 2.12
CA MET A 118 1.76 4.08 2.89
C MET A 118 1.44 2.82 2.08
N ALA A 119 2.38 1.88 2.07
CA ALA A 119 2.30 0.66 1.28
C ALA A 119 1.10 -0.17 1.75
N THR A 120 -0.01 -0.08 1.02
CA THR A 120 -1.28 -0.68 1.37
C THR A 120 -1.89 -1.32 0.14
N GLU A 121 -2.30 -2.56 0.26
CA GLU A 121 -2.91 -3.31 -0.83
C GLU A 121 -3.99 -4.26 -0.32
N TRP A 122 -5.05 -4.43 -1.11
CA TRP A 122 -5.95 -5.57 -0.93
C TRP A 122 -5.47 -6.72 -1.80
N LEU A 123 -5.39 -7.91 -1.21
CA LEU A 123 -5.01 -9.17 -1.85
C LEU A 123 -6.26 -10.05 -2.04
N PRO A 124 -7.10 -9.78 -3.06
CA PRO A 124 -8.31 -10.55 -3.29
C PRO A 124 -8.00 -11.99 -3.73
N THR A 125 -8.82 -12.93 -3.29
CA THR A 125 -8.77 -14.33 -3.74
C THR A 125 -9.87 -14.68 -4.74
N ALA A 126 -10.92 -13.85 -4.83
CA ALA A 126 -12.04 -13.94 -5.75
C ALA A 126 -12.68 -12.56 -5.99
N LYS A 127 -13.56 -12.45 -6.99
CA LYS A 127 -14.37 -11.23 -7.24
C LYS A 127 -15.05 -10.75 -5.95
N GLY A 128 -14.98 -9.44 -5.69
CA GLY A 128 -15.60 -8.82 -4.53
C GLY A 128 -15.07 -7.42 -4.25
N LYS A 129 -15.38 -6.91 -3.07
CA LYS A 129 -14.91 -5.60 -2.58
C LYS A 129 -14.24 -5.70 -1.21
N CYS A 130 -13.32 -4.76 -0.99
CA CYS A 130 -12.85 -4.38 0.33
C CYS A 130 -13.13 -2.88 0.51
N VAL A 131 -13.79 -2.48 1.59
CA VAL A 131 -14.09 -1.09 1.92
C VAL A 131 -13.46 -0.79 3.27
N ALA A 132 -12.55 0.19 3.32
CA ALA A 132 -11.87 0.58 4.54
C ALA A 132 -11.77 2.10 4.68
N THR A 133 -11.72 2.58 5.92
CA THR A 133 -11.28 3.95 6.20
C THR A 133 -9.87 3.95 6.74
N PHE A 134 -9.10 4.99 6.44
CA PHE A 134 -7.73 5.19 6.92
C PHE A 134 -7.63 6.58 7.55
N GLN A 135 -7.26 6.67 8.82
CA GLN A 135 -7.09 7.92 9.56
C GLN A 135 -5.68 8.02 10.13
N LEU A 136 -4.99 9.11 9.76
CA LEU A 136 -3.69 9.43 10.35
C LEU A 136 -3.87 9.94 11.76
N GLN A 137 -2.99 9.52 12.65
CA GLN A 137 -2.82 10.13 13.96
C GLN A 137 -1.38 10.56 14.13
N TYR A 138 -1.22 11.74 14.72
CA TYR A 138 0.08 12.28 15.06
C TYR A 138 0.22 12.39 16.58
N TYR A 139 1.46 12.40 17.06
CA TYR A 139 1.80 12.76 18.42
C TYR A 139 3.17 13.45 18.45
N GLU A 140 3.39 14.32 19.41
CA GLU A 140 4.72 14.88 19.68
C GLU A 140 5.56 13.83 20.43
N PRO A 141 6.75 13.47 19.95
CA PRO A 141 7.63 12.57 20.70
C PRO A 141 8.08 13.24 22.00
N THR A 142 7.58 12.77 23.15
CA THR A 142 7.99 13.25 24.48
C THR A 142 8.91 12.25 25.16
N ALA A 143 9.87 12.72 25.94
CA ALA A 143 10.67 11.85 26.81
C ALA A 143 9.83 11.40 28.03
N GLY A 144 9.40 10.13 28.04
CA GLY A 144 8.95 9.45 29.27
C GLY A 144 7.45 9.52 29.64
N GLY A 145 6.54 9.69 28.67
CA GLY A 145 5.09 9.63 28.92
C GLY A 145 4.32 8.92 27.79
N GLU A 146 3.08 8.50 28.08
CA GLU A 146 2.17 7.97 27.06
C GLU A 146 1.83 9.08 26.04
N PRO A 147 2.05 8.85 24.74
CA PRO A 147 1.81 9.86 23.74
C PRO A 147 0.32 10.19 23.64
N THR A 148 0.01 11.50 23.66
CA THR A 148 -1.34 11.97 23.32
C THR A 148 -1.45 12.02 21.80
N TYR A 149 -2.36 11.20 21.26
CA TYR A 149 -2.62 11.15 19.83
C TYR A 149 -3.68 12.15 19.43
N MET A 150 -3.41 12.88 18.36
CA MET A 150 -4.32 13.86 17.78
C MET A 150 -4.70 13.40 16.37
N ASN A 151 -5.98 13.56 16.05
CA ASN A 151 -6.55 13.07 14.80
C ASN A 151 -6.16 13.98 13.62
N GLY A 152 -5.50 13.39 12.63
CA GLY A 152 -5.26 13.97 11.33
C GLY A 152 -6.35 13.57 10.32
N PRO A 153 -6.07 13.73 9.01
CA PRO A 153 -7.03 13.45 7.96
C PRO A 153 -7.45 11.98 7.92
N LYS A 154 -8.69 11.76 7.49
CA LYS A 154 -9.31 10.45 7.28
C LYS A 154 -9.81 10.35 5.84
N ILE A 155 -9.57 9.22 5.20
CA ILE A 155 -10.09 8.90 3.87
C ILE A 155 -10.89 7.59 3.92
N LYS A 156 -11.77 7.38 2.95
CA LYS A 156 -12.44 6.11 2.69
C LYS A 156 -11.97 5.57 1.35
N VAL A 157 -11.67 4.27 1.30
CA VAL A 157 -11.19 3.60 0.09
C VAL A 157 -12.03 2.36 -0.15
N THR A 158 -12.51 2.23 -1.39
CA THR A 158 -13.17 1.04 -1.91
C THR A 158 -12.22 0.38 -2.91
N PHE A 159 -11.69 -0.78 -2.56
CA PHE A 159 -11.00 -1.67 -3.50
C PHE A 159 -12.06 -2.57 -4.14
N ASP A 160 -12.23 -2.48 -5.46
CA ASP A 160 -13.27 -3.19 -6.21
C ASP A 160 -12.61 -4.13 -7.22
N TYR A 161 -12.53 -5.41 -6.85
CA TYR A 161 -11.93 -6.44 -7.66
C TYR A 161 -13.02 -7.13 -8.48
N ASN A 162 -13.15 -6.68 -9.72
CA ASN A 162 -14.03 -7.28 -10.72
C ASN A 162 -13.22 -7.59 -11.98
N PRO A 163 -12.38 -8.65 -11.96
CA PRO A 163 -11.54 -8.97 -13.11
C PRO A 163 -12.44 -9.30 -14.31
N THR A 164 -12.45 -8.41 -15.30
CA THR A 164 -13.21 -8.60 -16.56
C THR A 164 -12.48 -9.51 -17.55
N SER A 165 -11.32 -10.05 -17.18
CA SER A 165 -10.44 -10.80 -18.09
C SER A 165 -9.87 -12.07 -17.45
N VAL A 166 -9.84 -13.15 -18.23
CA VAL A 166 -9.36 -14.50 -17.90
C VAL A 166 -7.82 -14.58 -17.74
N THR A 167 -7.14 -13.48 -17.43
CA THR A 167 -5.71 -13.31 -17.77
C THR A 167 -4.73 -13.84 -16.72
N ASN A 168 -5.17 -14.11 -15.50
CA ASN A 168 -4.27 -14.59 -14.45
C ASN A 168 -4.51 -16.07 -14.22
N VAL A 169 -3.98 -16.89 -15.13
CA VAL A 169 -3.78 -18.32 -14.84
C VAL A 169 -2.92 -18.38 -13.59
N LYS A 170 -3.52 -18.80 -12.46
CA LYS A 170 -2.80 -19.12 -11.22
C LYS A 170 -1.87 -20.29 -11.52
N VAL A 171 -0.66 -19.98 -11.97
CA VAL A 171 0.36 -21.00 -12.12
C VAL A 171 0.94 -21.27 -10.73
N GLY A 172 0.69 -22.46 -10.18
CA GLY A 172 1.35 -22.92 -8.95
C GLY A 172 2.87 -23.01 -9.12
N ASN A 173 3.61 -22.80 -8.03
CA ASN A 173 5.08 -22.81 -7.95
C ASN A 173 5.81 -21.96 -9.00
N VAL A 174 5.54 -20.66 -9.01
CA VAL A 174 6.38 -19.69 -9.73
C VAL A 174 7.70 -19.50 -8.96
N LEU A 175 8.80 -19.95 -9.53
CA LEU A 175 10.14 -19.62 -9.05
C LEU A 175 10.66 -18.39 -9.79
N MET A 176 11.60 -17.65 -9.21
CA MET A 176 12.08 -16.40 -9.78
C MET A 176 13.61 -16.35 -9.80
N ASP A 177 14.18 -15.91 -10.91
CA ASP A 177 15.53 -15.33 -10.91
C ASP A 177 15.40 -13.82 -10.74
N VAL A 178 16.11 -13.27 -9.77
CA VAL A 178 16.04 -11.85 -9.40
C VAL A 178 17.37 -11.20 -9.71
N TYR A 179 17.31 -10.04 -10.36
CA TYR A 179 18.48 -9.24 -10.72
C TYR A 179 18.36 -7.84 -10.11
N ASP A 180 19.49 -7.27 -9.71
CA ASP A 180 19.55 -5.85 -9.40
C ASP A 180 19.46 -5.00 -10.68
N THR A 181 19.41 -3.67 -10.52
CA THR A 181 19.33 -2.73 -11.65
C THR A 181 20.59 -2.70 -12.52
N ALA A 182 21.72 -3.28 -12.07
CA ALA A 182 22.93 -3.45 -12.86
C ALA A 182 22.93 -4.76 -13.66
N GLY A 183 21.88 -5.60 -13.52
CA GLY A 183 21.76 -6.88 -14.19
C GLY A 183 22.50 -8.02 -13.50
N LYS A 184 23.02 -7.81 -12.29
CA LYS A 184 23.63 -8.88 -11.49
C LYS A 184 22.53 -9.70 -10.84
N MET A 185 22.60 -11.02 -11.00
CA MET A 185 21.67 -11.94 -10.34
C MET A 185 21.92 -11.92 -8.83
N VAL A 186 20.88 -11.60 -8.06
CA VAL A 186 20.91 -11.52 -6.60
C VAL A 186 20.23 -12.72 -5.94
N LEU A 187 19.22 -13.31 -6.59
CA LEU A 187 18.59 -14.56 -6.16
C LEU A 187 18.31 -15.44 -7.38
N THR A 188 18.31 -16.76 -7.20
CA THR A 188 17.94 -17.74 -8.23
C THR A 188 16.97 -18.76 -7.68
N ASN A 189 16.01 -19.20 -8.53
CA ASN A 189 14.95 -20.12 -8.15
C ASN A 189 14.22 -19.69 -6.84
N ALA A 190 14.11 -18.39 -6.62
CA ALA A 190 13.56 -17.78 -5.43
C ALA A 190 12.05 -17.92 -5.37
N LYS A 191 11.52 -18.12 -4.18
CA LYS A 191 10.09 -17.97 -3.89
C LYS A 191 9.80 -16.49 -3.62
N LYS A 192 8.51 -16.12 -3.66
CA LYS A 192 8.04 -14.77 -3.30
C LYS A 192 8.58 -14.30 -1.95
N SER A 193 8.58 -15.18 -0.94
CA SER A 193 9.12 -14.92 0.40
C SER A 193 10.59 -14.47 0.41
N ASP A 194 11.39 -15.00 -0.51
CA ASP A 194 12.82 -14.68 -0.56
C ASP A 194 13.03 -13.30 -1.19
N VAL A 195 12.19 -12.93 -2.17
CA VAL A 195 12.30 -11.63 -2.85
C VAL A 195 11.79 -10.48 -1.99
N ILE A 196 10.71 -10.68 -1.23
CA ILE A 196 10.22 -9.68 -0.27
C ILE A 196 11.18 -9.48 0.91
N GLY A 197 12.12 -10.41 1.14
CA GLY A 197 13.18 -10.27 2.15
C GLY A 197 14.38 -9.44 1.69
N LEU A 198 14.41 -9.01 0.43
CA LEU A 198 15.48 -8.14 -0.08
C LEU A 198 15.39 -6.74 0.53
N THR A 199 16.53 -6.03 0.54
CA THR A 199 16.55 -4.61 0.88
C THR A 199 15.61 -3.82 -0.01
N ARG A 200 14.94 -2.81 0.55
CA ARG A 200 14.06 -1.90 -0.20
C ARG A 200 14.76 -1.40 -1.46
N GLY A 201 14.11 -1.57 -2.61
CA GLY A 201 14.74 -1.27 -3.88
C GLY A 201 13.99 -1.82 -5.08
N VAL A 202 14.50 -1.45 -6.26
CA VAL A 202 13.99 -1.93 -7.54
C VAL A 202 14.77 -3.17 -7.96
N TYR A 203 14.06 -4.21 -8.35
CA TYR A 203 14.65 -5.44 -8.89
C TYR A 203 13.96 -5.84 -10.20
N ILE A 204 14.63 -6.69 -10.96
CA ILE A 204 14.08 -7.32 -12.17
C ILE A 204 13.86 -8.79 -11.84
N CYS A 205 12.61 -9.23 -11.86
CA CYS A 205 12.22 -10.62 -11.66
C CYS A 205 11.94 -11.29 -13.00
N LYS A 206 12.56 -12.45 -13.22
CA LYS A 206 12.20 -13.38 -14.30
C LYS A 206 11.51 -14.58 -13.66
N THR A 207 10.22 -14.70 -13.90
CA THR A 207 9.46 -15.87 -13.44
C THR A 207 9.89 -17.12 -14.21
N LYS A 208 9.84 -18.27 -13.55
CA LYS A 208 10.05 -19.60 -14.11
C LYS A 208 8.82 -20.43 -13.77
N VAL A 209 8.16 -20.92 -14.80
CA VAL A 209 7.00 -21.80 -14.69
C VAL A 209 7.44 -23.19 -15.16
N ASN A 210 7.46 -24.16 -14.24
CA ASN A 210 7.92 -25.53 -14.55
C ASN A 210 9.29 -25.56 -15.25
N GLY A 211 10.24 -24.73 -14.79
CA GLY A 211 11.59 -24.64 -15.33
C GLY A 211 11.73 -23.87 -16.65
N LYS A 212 10.62 -23.39 -17.25
CA LYS A 212 10.65 -22.57 -18.48
C LYS A 212 10.64 -21.08 -18.13
N PRO A 213 11.37 -20.23 -18.88
CA PRO A 213 11.32 -18.78 -18.71
C PRO A 213 9.89 -18.27 -18.92
N GLY A 214 9.37 -17.55 -17.93
CA GLY A 214 8.08 -16.88 -17.95
C GLY A 214 8.21 -15.38 -18.20
N LYS A 215 7.34 -14.62 -17.55
CA LYS A 215 7.28 -13.16 -17.58
C LYS A 215 8.52 -12.53 -16.92
N VAL A 216 8.99 -11.44 -17.51
CA VAL A 216 10.01 -10.57 -16.92
C VAL A 216 9.34 -9.28 -16.46
N GLU A 217 9.50 -8.94 -15.19
CA GLU A 217 8.86 -7.77 -14.58
C GLU A 217 9.84 -6.99 -13.72
N LYS A 218 9.60 -5.69 -13.64
CA LYS A 218 10.24 -4.82 -12.66
C LYS A 218 9.38 -4.88 -11.40
N ILE A 219 10.01 -5.16 -10.26
CA ILE A 219 9.34 -5.18 -8.96
C ILE A 219 9.94 -4.08 -8.07
N LEU A 220 9.10 -3.50 -7.22
CA LEU A 220 9.54 -2.63 -6.13
C LEU A 220 9.38 -3.43 -4.84
N VAL A 221 10.51 -3.76 -4.20
CA VAL A 221 10.49 -4.30 -2.83
C VAL A 221 10.33 -3.12 -1.89
N ARG A 222 9.23 -3.11 -1.16
CA ARG A 222 8.83 -2.08 -0.19
C ARG A 222 9.11 -2.57 1.22
#